data_AF-A0A3D2HUA8-F1
#
_entry.id   AF-A0A3D2HUA8-F1
#
_cell.length_a   1.000
_cell.length_b   1.000
_cell.length_c   1.000
_cell.angle_alpha   90.00
_cell.angle_beta   90.00
_cell.angle_gamma   90.00
#
_symmetry.space_group_name_H-M   'P 1'
#
loop_
_entity.id
_entity.type
_entity.pdbx_description
1 polymer ?
#
loop_
_entity_poly.entity_id
_entity_poly.type
_entity_poly.pdbx_seq_one_letter_code
_entity_poly.pdbx_strand_id
1 'polypeptide(L)'
;MILDIIFDQAPAILQADFAGEQTLTIDFGEILAVPDSDWYEGIYTVTPSAAGKVLPTAQKRMHNDVTVRPIPYFSVSNAAGGNTICIGGEN
;
A
#
# COMPACT_ATOMS: atom_id res chain seq x y z
N MET A 1 -4.11 -41.24 8.11
CA MET A 1 -2.84 -40.68 7.60
C MET A 1 -3.02 -39.19 7.53
N ILE A 2 -2.09 -38.41 8.08
CA ILE A 2 -2.08 -36.94 7.95
C ILE A 2 -0.91 -36.62 7.03
N LEU A 3 -1.16 -35.80 6.00
CA LEU A 3 -0.14 -35.32 5.09
C LEU A 3 -0.07 -33.81 5.25
N ASP A 4 1.01 -33.32 5.85
CA ASP A 4 1.27 -31.89 5.97
C ASP A 4 1.79 -31.37 4.63
N ILE A 5 1.03 -30.49 3.98
CA ILE A 5 1.38 -29.89 2.69
C ILE A 5 1.59 -28.40 2.90
N ILE A 6 2.74 -27.89 2.45
CA ILE A 6 3.07 -26.46 2.43
C ILE A 6 3.31 -26.05 0.98
N PHE A 7 2.58 -25.04 0.52
CA PHE A 7 2.83 -24.38 -0.76
C PHE A 7 3.67 -23.13 -0.51
N ASP A 8 4.85 -23.04 -1.12
CA ASP A 8 5.80 -21.95 -0.92
C ASP A 8 5.78 -20.91 -2.05
N GLN A 9 5.10 -21.17 -3.17
CA GLN A 9 5.03 -20.30 -4.35
C GLN A 9 3.65 -20.37 -5.02
N ALA A 10 3.27 -19.30 -5.72
CA ALA A 10 2.01 -19.20 -6.48
C ALA A 10 2.27 -19.23 -8.00
N PRO A 11 1.41 -19.89 -8.80
CA PRO A 11 0.22 -20.65 -8.39
C PRO A 11 0.58 -22.06 -7.91
N ALA A 12 -0.05 -22.49 -6.82
CA ALA A 12 0.10 -23.83 -6.26
C ALA A 12 -1.11 -24.69 -6.63
N ILE A 13 -0.85 -25.89 -7.18
CA ILE A 13 -1.88 -26.84 -7.58
C ILE A 13 -1.63 -28.15 -6.83
N LEU A 14 -2.63 -28.61 -6.07
CA LEU A 14 -2.68 -29.96 -5.53
C LEU A 14 -3.56 -30.82 -6.44
N GLN A 15 -2.94 -31.73 -7.18
CA GLN A 15 -3.68 -32.76 -7.91
C GLN A 15 -3.69 -34.05 -7.08
N ALA A 16 -4.88 -34.57 -6.81
CA ALA A 16 -5.08 -35.82 -6.08
C ALA A 16 -6.09 -36.70 -6.82
N ASP A 17 -5.73 -37.97 -7.04
CA ASP A 17 -6.60 -38.96 -7.65
C ASP A 17 -7.15 -39.89 -6.55
N PHE A 18 -8.47 -40.00 -6.48
CA PHE A 18 -9.16 -40.88 -5.54
C PHE A 18 -9.81 -42.04 -6.29
N ALA A 19 -9.78 -43.24 -5.70
CA ALA A 19 -10.48 -44.42 -6.19
C ALA A 19 -11.53 -44.89 -5.17
N GLY A 20 -12.72 -45.27 -5.64
CA GLY A 20 -13.85 -45.65 -4.78
C GLY A 20 -14.59 -44.45 -4.16
N GLU A 21 -15.54 -44.72 -3.26
CA GLU A 21 -16.20 -43.67 -2.47
C GLU A 21 -15.30 -43.21 -1.33
N GLN A 22 -14.85 -41.95 -1.40
CA GLN A 22 -14.03 -41.31 -0.36
C GLN A 22 -14.59 -39.93 -0.02
N THR A 23 -14.44 -39.51 1.24
CA THR A 23 -14.78 -38.16 1.69
C THR A 23 -13.49 -37.38 1.95
N LEU A 24 -13.30 -36.29 1.23
CA LEU A 24 -12.24 -35.32 1.48
C LEU A 24 -12.81 -34.18 2.34
N THR A 25 -12.34 -34.07 3.57
CA THR A 25 -12.66 -32.94 4.45
C THR A 25 -11.51 -31.96 4.42
N ILE A 26 -11.76 -30.73 3.98
CA ILE A 26 -10.78 -29.65 3.97
C ILE A 26 -11.15 -28.66 5.08
N ASP A 27 -10.25 -28.41 6.01
CA ASP A 27 -10.37 -27.38 7.03
C ASP A 27 -9.34 -26.28 6.73
N PHE A 28 -9.83 -25.11 6.34
CA PHE A 28 -8.98 -23.96 6.04
C PHE A 28 -8.66 -23.10 7.27
N GLY A 29 -9.14 -23.47 8.46
CA GLY A 29 -9.00 -22.69 9.67
C GLY A 29 -9.57 -21.28 9.49
N GLU A 30 -8.70 -20.26 9.53
CA GLU A 30 -9.07 -18.87 9.32
C GLU A 30 -8.92 -18.47 7.85
N ILE A 31 -10.06 -18.28 7.17
CA ILE A 31 -10.08 -17.77 5.80
C ILE A 31 -10.05 -16.24 5.85
N LEU A 32 -8.91 -15.64 5.50
CA LEU A 32 -8.83 -14.22 5.24
C LEU A 32 -9.23 -13.95 3.79
N ALA A 33 -10.50 -13.58 3.57
CA ALA A 33 -10.91 -13.01 2.30
C ALA A 33 -10.22 -11.65 2.15
N VAL A 34 -9.19 -11.56 1.30
CA VAL A 34 -8.66 -10.28 0.86
C VAL A 34 -9.66 -9.75 -0.18
N PRO A 35 -10.46 -8.71 0.13
CA PRO A 35 -11.41 -8.19 -0.84
C PRO A 35 -10.65 -7.76 -2.09
N ASP A 36 -11.18 -8.14 -3.25
CA ASP A 36 -10.63 -7.72 -4.53
C ASP A 36 -10.87 -6.21 -4.64
N SER A 37 -9.87 -5.46 -4.21
CA SER A 37 -9.89 -3.99 -4.13
C SER A 37 -9.02 -3.45 -5.24
N ASP A 38 -9.45 -2.37 -5.88
CA ASP A 38 -8.69 -1.78 -6.96
C ASP A 38 -7.27 -1.41 -6.49
N TRP A 39 -6.31 -1.50 -7.41
CA TRP A 39 -4.97 -0.98 -7.15
C TRP A 39 -4.99 0.56 -7.18
N TYR A 40 -4.19 1.17 -6.31
CA TYR A 40 -3.97 2.60 -6.31
C TYR A 40 -3.01 2.99 -7.44
N GLU A 41 -3.58 3.55 -8.51
CA GLU A 41 -2.86 4.02 -9.70
C GLU A 41 -2.38 5.49 -9.59
N GLY A 42 -2.50 6.10 -8.41
CA GLY A 42 -2.11 7.48 -8.20
C GLY A 42 -0.61 7.66 -7.93
N ILE A 43 -0.20 8.92 -7.73
CA ILE A 43 1.19 9.22 -7.38
C ILE A 43 1.55 8.67 -5.99
N TYR A 44 2.79 8.19 -5.86
CA TYR A 44 3.38 7.72 -4.61
C TYR A 44 4.36 8.72 -3.99
N THR A 45 4.80 9.73 -4.73
CA THR A 45 5.66 10.80 -4.20
C THR A 45 4.88 12.11 -4.17
N VAL A 46 4.83 12.75 -3.00
CA VAL A 46 4.10 14.01 -2.81
C VAL A 46 4.97 15.05 -2.14
N THR A 47 4.94 16.28 -2.66
CA THR A 47 5.45 17.47 -1.96
C THR A 47 4.27 18.16 -1.30
N PRO A 48 4.28 18.35 0.04
CA PRO A 48 3.23 19.08 0.73
C PRO A 48 3.28 20.58 0.37
N SER A 49 2.13 21.24 0.48
CA SER A 49 1.96 22.68 0.31
C SER A 49 1.03 23.21 1.39
N ALA A 50 0.92 24.54 1.53
CA ALA A 50 0.00 25.15 2.49
C ALA A 50 -1.48 24.77 2.23
N ALA A 51 -1.84 24.45 0.98
CA ALA A 51 -3.18 24.00 0.60
C ALA A 51 -3.47 22.54 0.96
N GLY A 52 -2.44 21.76 1.33
CA GLY A 52 -2.56 20.32 1.55
C GLY A 52 -2.74 19.52 0.26
N LYS A 53 -2.73 18.19 0.38
CA LYS A 53 -2.94 17.27 -0.74
C LYS A 53 -3.61 15.99 -0.27
N VAL A 54 -4.63 15.55 -1.00
CA VAL A 54 -5.35 14.31 -0.73
C VAL A 54 -4.96 13.29 -1.80
N LEU A 55 -4.59 12.08 -1.37
CA LEU A 55 -4.40 10.93 -2.25
C LEU A 55 -5.64 10.02 -2.14
N PRO A 56 -6.35 9.71 -3.23
CA PRO A 56 -7.58 8.93 -3.18
C PRO A 56 -7.30 7.42 -3.03
N THR A 57 -6.84 7.03 -1.85
CA THR A 57 -6.35 5.67 -1.53
C THR A 57 -7.39 4.81 -0.79
N ALA A 58 -8.55 5.38 -0.48
CA ALA A 58 -9.61 4.68 0.25
C ALA A 58 -10.01 3.39 -0.48
N GLN A 59 -10.01 2.27 0.25
CA GLN A 59 -10.37 0.93 -0.26
C GLN A 59 -9.50 0.45 -1.44
N LYS A 60 -8.25 0.93 -1.56
CA LYS A 60 -7.31 0.51 -2.62
C LYS A 60 -6.07 -0.17 -2.07
N ARG A 61 -5.51 -1.10 -2.84
CA ARG A 61 -4.22 -1.76 -2.57
C ARG A 61 -3.06 -0.92 -3.09
N MET A 62 -1.92 -0.96 -2.39
CA MET A 62 -0.72 -0.23 -2.79
C MET A 62 0.42 -1.18 -3.17
N HIS A 63 1.09 -0.90 -4.29
CA HIS A 63 2.28 -1.66 -4.71
C HIS A 63 3.59 -1.13 -4.10
N ASN A 64 3.61 0.14 -3.70
CA ASN A 64 4.82 0.84 -3.27
C ASN A 64 4.57 1.65 -1.99
N ASP A 65 5.66 2.07 -1.35
CA ASP A 65 5.59 3.02 -0.24
C ASP A 65 5.23 4.43 -0.73
N VAL A 66 4.49 5.17 0.10
CA VAL A 66 4.25 6.60 -0.13
C VAL A 66 5.42 7.40 0.44
N THR A 67 6.08 8.17 -0.43
CA THR A 67 7.14 9.11 -0.05
C THR A 67 6.59 10.53 0.08
N VAL A 68 6.70 11.11 1.28
CA VAL A 68 6.37 12.52 1.54
C VAL A 68 7.66 13.33 1.56
N ARG A 69 7.79 14.29 0.64
CA ARG A 69 8.94 15.20 0.58
C ARG A 69 8.84 16.31 1.65
N PRO A 70 9.94 16.97 2.01
CA PRO A 70 9.88 18.18 2.82
C PRO A 70 9.00 19.25 2.18
N ILE A 71 8.28 20.02 3.00
CA ILE A 71 7.58 21.21 2.51
C ILE A 71 8.60 22.25 2.04
N PRO A 72 8.37 22.98 0.93
CA PRO A 72 9.24 24.05 0.50
C PRO A 72 9.46 25.06 1.64
N TYR A 73 10.73 25.40 1.86
CA TYR A 73 11.17 26.27 2.94
C TYR A 73 12.20 27.26 2.37
N PHE A 74 11.99 28.54 2.64
CA PHE A 74 12.91 29.59 2.21
C PHE A 74 13.09 30.64 3.31
N SER A 75 14.29 31.20 3.38
CA SER A 75 14.63 32.32 4.26
C SER A 75 15.12 33.47 3.38
N VAL A 76 14.34 34.53 3.28
CA VAL A 76 14.63 35.69 2.42
C VAL A 76 14.92 36.92 3.25
N SER A 77 15.93 37.71 2.87
CA SER A 77 16.21 38.98 3.55
C SER A 77 15.07 39.98 3.36
N ASN A 78 14.79 40.78 4.37
CA ASN A 78 13.69 41.75 4.37
C ASN A 78 14.16 43.19 4.64
N ALA A 79 13.29 44.15 4.34
CA ALA A 79 13.57 45.59 4.48
C ALA A 79 13.85 46.04 5.93
N ALA A 80 13.47 45.24 6.93
CA ALA A 80 13.76 45.49 8.33
C ALA A 80 15.16 45.02 8.75
N GLY A 81 15.96 44.52 7.81
CA GLY A 81 17.32 44.01 8.07
C GLY A 81 17.36 42.61 8.70
N GLY A 82 16.22 41.91 8.74
CA GLY A 82 16.13 40.52 9.18
C GLY A 82 15.80 39.55 8.04
N ASN A 83 15.39 38.34 8.39
CA ASN A 83 14.90 37.34 7.44
C ASN A 83 13.40 37.08 7.63
N THR A 84 12.68 36.93 6.52
CA THR A 84 11.32 36.39 6.48
C THR A 84 11.39 34.92 6.10
N ILE A 85 10.67 34.08 6.85
CA ILE A 85 10.57 32.65 6.58
C ILE A 85 9.30 32.37 5.77
N CYS A 86 9.47 31.72 4.62
CA CYS A 86 8.39 31.28 3.75
C CYS A 86 8.27 29.75 3.82
N ILE A 87 7.10 29.24 4.22
CA ILE A 87 6.81 27.81 4.32
C ILE A 87 5.65 27.48 3.39
N GLY A 88 5.85 26.57 2.44
CA GLY A 88 4.80 26.05 1.57
C GLY A 88 4.25 27.04 0.54
N GLY A 89 4.96 28.14 0.27
CA GLY A 89 4.66 29.12 -0.79
C GLY A 89 5.73 29.13 -1.90
N GLU A 90 5.50 29.93 -2.94
CA GLU A 90 6.50 30.24 -3.98
C GLU A 90 7.27 31.51 -3.58
N ASN A 91 8.59 31.56 -3.87
CA ASN A 91 9.44 32.71 -3.56
C ASN A 91 9.17 33.92 -4.45
#